data_AF-W1YME9-F1
#
_entry.id   AF-W1YME9-F1
#
_cell.length_a   1.000
_cell.length_b   1.000
_cell.length_c   1.000
_cell.angle_alpha   90.00
_cell.angle_beta   90.00
_cell.angle_gamma   90.00
#
_symmetry.space_group_name_H-M   'P 1'
#
loop_
_entity.id
_entity.type
_entity.pdbx_description
1 polymer ?
#
loop_
_entity_poly.entity_id
_entity_poly.type
_entity_poly.pdbx_seq_one_letter_code
_entity_poly.pdbx_strand_id
1 'polypeptide(L)'
;MQENQKNTRKEIYNLNKLQKRLRRNVGEAIADFNMIEEGDRIMVCLSGGKDSYTMLEILRNLQQSAPINFSLVAVNLDQKQPGFPEHVLPEYLEKLGVEYKIVEE
;
A
#
# COMPACT_ATOMS: atom_id res chain seq x y z
N MET A 1 -14.72 23.65 -6.49
CA MET A 1 -13.31 24.10 -6.41
C MET A 1 -12.69 23.46 -5.19
N GLN A 2 -11.85 22.44 -5.35
CA GLN A 2 -11.10 21.86 -4.22
C GLN A 2 -9.89 22.75 -3.97
N GLU A 3 -9.82 23.31 -2.77
CA GLU A 3 -8.66 24.06 -2.29
C GLU A 3 -7.48 23.10 -2.14
N ASN A 4 -6.48 23.23 -3.01
CA ASN A 4 -5.18 22.62 -2.80
C ASN A 4 -4.53 23.28 -1.57
N GLN A 5 -4.72 22.70 -0.38
CA GLN A 5 -3.92 23.04 0.79
C GLN A 5 -2.45 22.73 0.50
N LYS A 6 -1.64 23.77 0.29
CA LYS A 6 -0.19 23.61 0.19
C LYS A 6 0.35 23.25 1.58
N ASN A 7 0.82 22.01 1.72
CA ASN A 7 1.53 21.55 2.91
C ASN A 7 2.70 22.49 3.24
N THR A 8 2.82 22.88 4.50
CA THR A 8 3.93 23.66 5.03
C THR A 8 5.24 22.88 4.94
N ARG A 9 6.39 23.59 4.94
CA ARG A 9 7.71 22.95 4.98
C ARG A 9 7.86 21.99 6.18
N LYS A 10 7.24 22.34 7.32
CA LYS A 10 7.24 21.52 8.53
C LYS A 10 6.47 20.21 8.35
N GLU A 11 5.31 20.27 7.69
CA GLU A 11 4.50 19.08 7.39
C GLU A 11 5.22 18.14 6.42
N ILE A 12 5.79 18.67 5.34
CA ILE A 12 6.58 17.88 4.38
C ILE A 12 7.75 17.19 5.09
N TYR A 13 8.48 17.91 5.94
CA TYR A 13 9.56 17.33 6.73
C TYR A 13 9.08 16.19 7.64
N ASN A 14 7.97 16.39 8.36
CA ASN A 14 7.41 15.38 9.24
C ASN A 14 6.89 14.16 8.48
N LEU A 15 6.27 14.35 7.31
CA LEU A 15 5.81 13.26 6.45
C LEU A 15 6.99 12.42 5.95
N ASN A 16 8.05 13.06 5.44
CA ASN A 16 9.25 12.36 5.00
C ASN A 16 9.92 11.59 6.15
N LYS A 17 9.96 12.19 7.35
CA LYS A 17 10.48 11.54 8.55
C LYS A 17 9.63 10.32 8.94
N LEU A 18 8.31 10.42 8.85
CA LEU A 18 7.39 9.32 9.13
C LEU A 18 7.55 8.19 8.11
N GLN A 19 7.54 8.50 6.80
CA GLN A 19 7.74 7.52 5.73
C GLN A 19 9.06 6.77 5.88
N LYS A 20 10.15 7.50 6.16
CA LYS A 20 11.47 6.88 6.40
C LYS A 20 11.45 5.93 7.60
N ARG A 21 10.77 6.31 8.69
CA ARG A 21 10.65 5.46 9.89
C ARG A 21 9.82 4.20 9.61
N LEU A 22 8.68 4.34 8.93
CA LEU A 22 7.82 3.20 8.60
C LEU A 22 8.53 2.21 7.67
N ARG A 23 9.15 2.69 6.60
CA ARG A 23 9.92 1.85 5.66
C ARG A 23 11.04 1.10 6.37
N ARG A 24 11.77 1.77 7.28
CA ARG A 24 12.84 1.12 8.07
C ARG A 24 12.27 0.00 8.95
N ASN A 25 11.25 0.29 9.74
CA ASN A 25 10.68 -0.71 10.66
C ASN A 25 10.10 -1.92 9.91
N VAL A 26 9.48 -1.70 8.75
CA VAL A 26 8.98 -2.81 7.91
C VAL A 26 10.14 -3.61 7.31
N GLY A 27 11.19 -2.95 6.81
CA GLY A 27 12.38 -3.62 6.31
C GLY A 27 13.11 -4.44 7.38
N GLU A 28 13.22 -3.92 8.61
CA GLU A 28 13.75 -4.64 9.78
C GLU A 28 12.91 -5.88 10.07
N ALA A 29 11.58 -5.76 10.13
CA ALA A 29 10.71 -6.93 10.34
C ALA A 29 10.83 -7.97 9.21
N ILE A 30 10.91 -7.55 7.95
CA ILE A 30 11.10 -8.48 6.83
C ILE A 30 12.41 -9.27 7.00
N ALA A 31 13.49 -8.59 7.38
CA ALA A 31 14.81 -9.22 7.58
C ALA A 31 14.85 -10.12 8.82
N ASP A 32 14.33 -9.65 9.96
CA ASP A 32 14.36 -10.35 11.24
C ASP A 32 13.54 -11.65 11.20
N PHE A 33 12.46 -11.67 10.42
CA PHE A 33 11.53 -12.81 10.35
C PHE A 33 11.55 -13.53 9.00
N ASN A 34 12.46 -13.16 8.09
CA ASN A 34 12.59 -13.74 6.76
C ASN A 34 11.23 -13.80 6.02
N MET A 35 10.50 -12.68 6.02
CA MET A 35 9.11 -12.63 5.56
C MET A 35 8.97 -12.60 4.03
N ILE A 36 10.00 -12.12 3.32
CA ILE A 36 10.00 -11.94 1.87
C ILE A 36 11.34 -12.42 1.32
N GLU A 37 11.28 -13.33 0.36
CA GLU A 37 12.42 -13.89 -0.37
C GLU A 37 12.39 -13.52 -1.86
N GLU A 38 13.49 -13.82 -2.56
CA GLU A 38 13.63 -13.55 -4.00
C GLU A 38 12.58 -14.34 -4.80
N GLY A 39 11.83 -13.62 -5.64
CA GLY A 39 10.80 -14.19 -6.51
C GLY A 39 9.42 -14.29 -5.86
N ASP A 40 9.24 -13.86 -4.62
CA ASP A 40 7.95 -13.94 -3.94
C ASP A 40 6.83 -13.18 -4.65
N ARG A 41 5.63 -13.74 -4.60
CA ARG A 41 4.38 -13.09 -5.00
C ARG A 41 3.50 -12.88 -3.78
N ILE A 42 3.43 -11.63 -3.35
CA ILE A 42 2.81 -11.26 -2.08
C ILE A 42 1.41 -10.73 -2.32
N MET A 43 0.45 -11.35 -1.64
CA MET A 43 -0.93 -10.88 -1.61
C MET A 43 -1.11 -9.85 -0.49
N VAL A 44 -1.56 -8.65 -0.83
CA VAL A 44 -1.92 -7.61 0.13
C VAL A 44 -3.44 -7.52 0.23
N CYS A 45 -3.99 -8.00 1.35
CA CYS A 45 -5.42 -7.95 1.60
C CYS A 45 -5.86 -6.53 2.01
N LEU A 46 -6.68 -5.89 1.18
CA LEU A 46 -7.23 -4.56 1.42
C LEU A 46 -8.59 -4.67 2.09
N SER A 47 -8.68 -4.20 3.33
CA SER A 47 -9.91 -4.20 4.13
C SER A 47 -10.73 -2.92 3.99
N GLY A 48 -10.25 -1.94 3.22
CA GLY A 48 -10.81 -0.58 3.18
C GLY A 48 -10.28 0.34 4.29
N GLY A 49 -9.51 -0.18 5.24
CA GLY A 49 -8.88 0.61 6.30
C GLY A 49 -7.50 1.15 5.94
N LYS A 50 -7.15 2.32 6.49
CA LYS A 50 -5.87 3.01 6.25
C LYS A 50 -4.63 2.14 6.45
N ASP A 51 -4.69 1.15 7.35
CA ASP A 51 -3.55 0.29 7.67
C ASP A 51 -3.20 -0.62 6.48
N SER A 52 -4.20 -1.20 5.83
CA SER A 52 -4.01 -2.04 4.63
C SER A 52 -3.49 -1.25 3.43
N TYR A 53 -4.00 -0.03 3.20
CA TYR A 53 -3.47 0.88 2.17
C TYR A 53 -2.05 1.34 2.47
N THR A 54 -1.76 1.63 3.74
CA THR A 54 -0.42 2.03 4.18
C THR A 54 0.57 0.89 3.97
N MET A 55 0.17 -0.37 4.27
CA MET A 55 0.99 -1.54 4.02
C MET A 55 1.29 -1.70 2.53
N LEU A 56 0.26 -1.62 1.67
CA LEU A 56 0.45 -1.67 0.22
C LEU A 56 1.44 -0.61 -0.26
N GLU A 57 1.29 0.63 0.19
CA GLU A 57 2.18 1.71 -0.21
C GLU A 57 3.62 1.50 0.27
N ILE A 58 3.83 1.05 1.51
CA ILE A 58 5.18 0.76 2.01
C ILE A 58 5.84 -0.36 1.21
N LEU A 59 5.12 -1.45 0.92
CA LEU A 59 5.64 -2.58 0.13
C LEU A 59 5.97 -2.16 -1.31
N ARG A 60 5.15 -1.33 -1.94
CA ARG A 60 5.44 -0.76 -3.27
C ARG A 60 6.70 0.09 -3.27
N ASN A 61 6.88 0.94 -2.25
CA ASN A 61 8.11 1.74 -2.10
C ASN A 61 9.34 0.85 -1.84
N LEU A 62 9.18 -0.25 -1.11
CA LEU A 62 10.24 -1.24 -0.91
C LEU A 62 10.59 -1.94 -2.22
N GLN A 63 9.62 -2.34 -3.03
CA GLN A 63 9.84 -3.00 -4.33
C GLN A 63 10.74 -2.16 -5.27
N GLN A 64 10.65 -0.83 -5.20
CA GLN A 64 11.47 0.09 -6.02
C GLN A 64 12.91 0.24 -5.53
N SER A 65 13.22 -0.17 -4.30
CA SER A 65 14.46 0.23 -3.61
C SER A 65 15.17 -0.90 -2.88
N ALA A 66 14.53 -2.07 -2.73
CA ALA A 66 15.09 -3.25 -2.11
C ALA A 66 15.96 -4.03 -3.11
N PRO A 67 17.00 -4.74 -2.64
CA PRO A 67 17.84 -5.59 -3.49
C PRO A 67 17.20 -6.96 -3.80
N ILE A 68 15.90 -7.12 -3.55
CA ILE A 68 15.15 -8.38 -3.70
C ILE A 68 13.98 -8.11 -4.65
N ASN A 69 13.83 -8.95 -5.67
CA ASN A 69 12.69 -8.86 -6.59
C ASN A 69 11.52 -9.65 -6.02
N PHE A 70 10.39 -8.97 -5.86
CA PHE A 70 9.11 -9.59 -5.52
C PHE A 70 7.99 -8.87 -6.28
N SER A 71 6.82 -9.49 -6.36
CA SER A 71 5.62 -8.95 -6.98
C SER A 71 4.49 -8.79 -5.96
N LEU A 72 3.59 -7.83 -6.20
CA LEU A 72 2.46 -7.54 -5.33
C LEU A 72 1.15 -7.75 -6.09
N VAL A 73 0.19 -8.40 -5.42
CA VAL A 73 -1.21 -8.45 -5.85
C VAL A 73 -2.10 -7.92 -4.72
N ALA A 74 -2.89 -6.89 -5.01
CA ALA A 74 -3.87 -6.37 -4.07
C ALA A 74 -5.17 -7.18 -4.17
N VAL A 75 -5.67 -7.68 -3.04
CA VAL A 75 -6.92 -8.46 -3.00
C VAL A 75 -7.90 -7.81 -2.04
N ASN A 76 -9.13 -7.62 -2.50
CA ASN A 76 -10.23 -7.14 -1.67
C ASN A 76 -11.39 -8.12 -1.75
N LEU A 77 -12.03 -8.36 -0.60
CA LEU A 77 -13.27 -9.10 -0.48
C LEU A 77 -14.41 -8.07 -0.39
N ASP A 78 -15.22 -7.99 -1.44
CA ASP A 78 -16.38 -7.12 -1.49
C ASP A 78 -17.58 -7.83 -0.89
N GLN A 79 -18.01 -7.35 0.28
CA GLN A 79 -19.16 -7.86 1.04
C GLN A 79 -20.48 -7.19 0.63
N LYS A 80 -20.50 -6.40 -0.45
CA LYS A 80 -21.67 -5.66 -0.97
C LYS A 80 -22.40 -4.85 0.09
N GLN A 81 -21.62 -4.14 0.92
CA GLN A 81 -22.19 -3.23 1.92
C GLN A 81 -22.94 -2.09 1.20
N PRO A 82 -24.19 -1.78 1.60
CA PRO A 82 -24.99 -0.77 0.94
C PRO A 82 -24.32 0.61 1.03
N GLY A 83 -24.19 1.28 -0.12
CA GLY A 83 -23.58 2.61 -0.23
C GLY A 83 -22.06 2.62 -0.43
N PHE A 84 -21.41 1.46 -0.55
CA PHE A 84 -19.99 1.40 -0.91
C PHE A 84 -19.81 1.62 -2.43
N PRO A 85 -18.97 2.58 -2.86
CA PRO A 85 -18.76 2.82 -4.29
C PRO A 85 -17.78 1.79 -4.88
N GLU A 86 -18.32 0.83 -5.65
CA GLU A 86 -17.57 -0.29 -6.25
C GLU A 86 -16.38 0.15 -7.12
N HIS A 87 -16.43 1.34 -7.74
CA HIS A 87 -15.39 1.84 -8.65
C HIS A 87 -14.17 2.42 -7.94
N VAL A 88 -14.28 2.86 -6.68
CA VAL A 88 -13.24 3.68 -6.04
C VAL A 88 -11.95 2.90 -5.82
N LEU A 89 -12.06 1.67 -5.32
CA LEU A 89 -10.90 0.82 -5.07
C LEU A 89 -10.21 0.36 -6.37
N PRO A 90 -10.92 -0.21 -7.37
CA PRO A 90 -10.29 -0.60 -8.62
C PRO A 90 -9.61 0.58 -9.33
N GLU A 91 -10.27 1.75 -9.44
CA GLU A 91 -9.64 2.92 -10.05
C GLU A 91 -8.39 3.39 -9.31
N TYR A 92 -8.40 3.31 -7.97
CA TYR A 92 -7.22 3.64 -7.16
C TYR A 92 -6.07 2.67 -7.47
N LEU A 93 -6.33 1.36 -7.51
CA LEU A 93 -5.32 0.34 -7.78
C LEU A 93 -4.77 0.43 -9.21
N GLU A 94 -5.63 0.75 -10.18
CA GLU A 94 -5.22 1.03 -11.57
C GLU A 94 -4.29 2.24 -11.66
N LYS A 95 -4.62 3.35 -11.00
CA LYS A 95 -3.75 4.54 -10.94
C LYS A 95 -2.39 4.23 -10.32
N LEU A 96 -2.34 3.26 -9.41
CA LEU A 96 -1.11 2.78 -8.82
C LEU A 96 -0.36 1.77 -9.70
N GLY A 97 -0.96 1.22 -10.75
CA GLY A 97 -0.35 0.19 -11.59
C GLY A 97 -0.07 -1.11 -10.82
N VAL A 98 -0.89 -1.44 -9.82
CA VAL A 98 -0.77 -2.65 -9.00
C VAL A 98 -1.72 -3.70 -9.56
N GLU A 99 -1.25 -4.94 -9.73
CA GLU A 99 -2.14 -6.05 -10.06
C GLU A 99 -3.17 -6.24 -8.94
N TYR A 100 -4.44 -6.42 -9.28
CA TYR A 100 -5.47 -6.58 -8.25
C TYR A 100 -6.56 -7.58 -8.61
N LYS A 101 -7.23 -8.08 -7.57
CA LYS A 101 -8.42 -8.94 -7.66
C LYS A 101 -9.46 -8.51 -6.63
N ILE A 102 -10.68 -8.28 -7.10
CA ILE A 102 -11.86 -8.08 -6.25
C ILE A 102 -12.63 -9.39 -6.26
N VAL A 103 -12.88 -9.94 -5.08
CA VAL A 103 -13.63 -11.18 -4.87
C VAL A 103 -14.98 -10.80 -4.28
N GLU A 104 -16.06 -11.29 -4.87
CA GLU A 104 -17.42 -11.07 -4.36
C GLU A 104 -17.85 -12.26 -3.50
N GLU A 105 -18.38 -12.00 -2.29
CA GLU A 105 -19.05 -12.98 -1.42
C GLU A 105 -20.36 -12.45 -0.84
#